data_AF-A0A9X9S522-F1
#
_entry.id   AF-A0A9X9S522-F1
#
_cell.length_a   1.000
_cell.length_b   1.000
_cell.length_c   1.000
_cell.angle_alpha   90.00
_cell.angle_beta   90.00
_cell.angle_gamma   90.00
#
_symmetry.space_group_name_H-M   'P 1'
#
loop_
_entity.id
_entity.type
_entity.pdbx_description
1 polymer ?
#
loop_
_entity_poly.entity_id
_entity_poly.type
_entity_poly.pdbx_seq_one_letter_code
_entity_poly.pdbx_strand_id
1 'polypeptide(L)' 'MVKILKSGKQYRINIPKDILSMTGWNEDTELIITPLLKDPTEPINQNTPIIIKKVNFISSDDSATKN' A
#
# COMPACT_ATOMS: atom_id res chain seq x y z
N MET A 1 -1.17 4.28 13.38
CA MET A 1 -2.27 4.62 12.45
C MET A 1 -1.68 5.56 11.41
N VAL A 2 -1.68 5.16 10.13
CA VAL A 2 -1.08 5.97 9.07
C VAL A 2 -2.12 6.98 8.56
N LYS A 3 -1.76 8.26 8.47
CA LYS A 3 -2.67 9.33 8.02
C LYS A 3 -2.60 9.49 6.51
N ILE A 4 -3.76 9.72 5.89
CA ILE A 4 -3.85 10.11 4.48
C ILE A 4 -3.60 11.61 4.39
N LEU A 5 -2.66 12.02 3.54
CA LEU A 5 -2.29 13.39 3.26
C LEU A 5 -2.82 13.79 1.89
N LYS A 6 -3.34 15.02 1.75
CA LYS A 6 -3.71 15.58 0.44
C LYS A 6 -2.54 16.36 -0.13
N SER A 7 -2.08 15.99 -1.32
CA SER A 7 -1.00 16.65 -2.06
C SER A 7 -1.49 17.04 -3.45
N GLY A 8 -1.96 18.28 -3.58
CA GLY A 8 -2.61 18.76 -4.80
C GLY A 8 -3.90 17.98 -5.08
N LYS A 9 -3.96 17.30 -6.24
CA LYS A 9 -5.10 16.45 -6.65
C LYS A 9 -4.99 14.99 -6.19
N GLN A 10 -3.90 14.61 -5.51
CA GLN A 10 -3.65 13.23 -5.10
C GLN A 10 -3.72 13.08 -3.58
N TYR A 11 -4.11 11.89 -3.13
CA TYR A 11 -3.95 11.46 -1.75
C TYR A 11 -2.68 10.61 -1.62
N ARG A 12 -1.95 10.80 -0.51
CA ARG A 12 -0.69 10.11 -0.22
C ARG A 12 -0.75 9.50 1.16
N ILE A 13 -0.07 8.38 1.34
CA ILE A 13 0.08 7.71 2.64
C ILE A 13 1.58 7.59 2.87
N ASN A 14 2.07 8.17 3.96
CA ASN A 14 3.48 8.05 4.31
C ASN A 14 3.70 6.73 5.03
N ILE A 15 4.41 5.80 4.39
CA ILE A 15 4.81 4.54 5.03
C ILE A 15 6.05 4.82 5.90
N PRO A 16 6.00 4.56 7.22
CA PRO A 16 7.17 4.70 8.09
C PRO A 16 8.34 3.80 7.66
N LYS A 17 9.58 4.28 7.81
CA LYS A 17 10.79 3.56 7.35
C LYS A 17 11.02 2.24 8.08
N ASP A 18 10.65 2.18 9.35
CA ASP A 18 10.64 0.96 10.16
C ASP A 18 9.70 -0.09 9.57
N ILE A 19 8.51 0.29 9.09
CA ILE A 19 7.62 -0.63 8.38
C ILE A 19 8.28 -1.14 7.10
N LEU A 20 8.86 -0.25 6.26
CA LEU A 20 9.59 -0.67 5.06
C LEU A 20 10.71 -1.67 5.39
N SER A 21 11.44 -1.45 6.49
CA SER A 21 12.52 -2.32 6.95
C SER A 21 12.00 -3.67 7.45
N MET A 22 10.88 -3.69 8.17
CA MET A 22 10.26 -4.91 8.70
C MET A 22 9.62 -5.77 7.62
N THR A 23 9.08 -5.15 6.57
CA THR A 23 8.36 -5.86 5.50
C THR A 23 9.22 -6.10 4.26
N GLY A 24 10.39 -5.48 4.17
CA GLY A 24 11.26 -5.53 3.00
C GLY A 24 10.68 -4.82 1.77
N TRP A 25 9.75 -3.88 1.96
CA TRP A 25 9.14 -3.15 0.85
C TRP A 25 10.12 -2.19 0.22
N ASN A 26 10.08 -2.13 -1.11
CA ASN A 26 10.88 -1.25 -1.94
C ASN A 26 9.98 -0.53 -2.96
N GLU A 27 10.60 0.22 -3.87
CA GLU A 27 9.89 0.98 -4.91
C GLU A 27 9.13 0.09 -5.91
N ASP A 28 9.52 -1.18 -6.03
CA ASP A 28 8.90 -2.17 -6.92
C ASP A 28 7.79 -2.99 -6.24
N THR A 29 7.54 -2.77 -4.95
CA THR A 29 6.56 -3.56 -4.20
C THR A 29 5.14 -3.07 -4.49
N GLU A 30 4.31 -3.95 -5.04
CA GLU A 30 2.87 -3.70 -5.17
C GLU A 30 2.15 -3.91 -3.82
N LEU A 31 1.34 -2.93 -3.42
CA LEU A 31 0.61 -2.93 -2.16
C LEU A 31 -0.90 -2.93 -2.40
N ILE A 32 -1.61 -3.87 -1.77
CA ILE A 32 -3.07 -3.87 -1.73
C ILE A 32 -3.54 -3.11 -0.49
N ILE A 33 -4.27 -2.04 -0.73
CA ILE A 33 -4.78 -1.14 0.32
C ILE A 33 -6.29 -1.30 0.42
N THR A 34 -6.81 -1.64 1.61
CA THR A 34 -8.24 -1.73 1.86
C THR A 34 -8.69 -0.61 2.80
N PRO A 35 -9.41 0.41 2.31
CA PRO A 35 -9.99 1.43 3.17
C PRO A 35 -11.11 0.84 4.02
N LEU A 36 -11.16 1.21 5.29
CA LEU A 36 -12.28 0.89 6.17
C LEU A 36 -13.26 2.05 6.20
N LEU A 37 -14.28 1.97 5.36
CA LEU A 37 -15.37 2.95 5.34
C LEU A 37 -16.44 2.57 6.37
N LYS A 38 -17.01 3.58 7.05
CA LYS A 38 -18.22 3.38 7.86
C LYS A 38 -19.47 3.29 6.98
N ASP A 39 -19.48 4.04 5.89
CA ASP A 39 -20.50 4.05 4.85
C ASP A 39 -19.83 3.79 3.48
N PRO A 40 -20.24 2.77 2.71
CA PRO A 40 -19.62 2.44 1.42
C PRO A 40 -19.78 3.52 0.34
N THR A 41 -20.68 4.48 0.53
CA THR A 41 -20.90 5.61 -0.40
C THR A 41 -20.06 6.84 -0.04
N GLU A 42 -19.42 6.85 1.14
CA GLU A 42 -18.60 7.98 1.58
C GLU A 42 -17.27 8.02 0.82
N PRO A 43 -16.88 9.18 0.25
CA PRO A 43 -15.57 9.31 -0.38
C PRO A 43 -14.45 9.18 0.65
N ILE A 44 -13.36 8.53 0.26
CA ILE A 44 -12.14 8.44 1.07
C ILE A 44 -11.64 9.85 1.39
N ASN A 45 -11.38 10.11 2.67
CA ASN A 45 -10.90 11.38 3.18
C ASN A 45 -9.76 11.17 4.20
N GLN A 46 -9.21 12.26 4.74
CA GLN A 46 -8.04 12.21 5.62
C GLN A 46 -8.25 11.40 6.92
N ASN A 47 -9.52 11.19 7.31
CA ASN A 47 -9.89 10.45 8.50
C ASN A 47 -10.24 8.99 8.20
N THR A 48 -10.29 8.58 6.92
CA THR A 48 -10.59 7.20 6.55
C THR A 48 -9.49 6.25 7.01
N PRO A 49 -9.80 5.26 7.86
CA PRO A 49 -8.79 4.31 8.33
C PRO A 49 -8.23 3.42 7.22
N ILE A 50 -6.90 3.45 7.18
CA ILE A 50 -5.95 2.63 6.44
C ILE A 50 -5.72 1.18 6.93
N ILE A 51 -6.14 0.08 6.29
CA ILE A 51 -5.48 -1.23 6.54
C ILE A 51 -4.65 -1.65 5.34
N ILE A 52 -3.38 -1.95 5.59
CA ILE A 52 -2.48 -2.59 4.63
C ILE A 52 -2.49 -4.09 4.94
N LYS A 53 -3.06 -4.90 4.04
CA LYS A 53 -3.17 -6.36 4.21
C LYS A 53 -2.35 -7.08 3.15
N LYS A 54 -1.38 -7.84 3.62
CA LYS A 54 -0.58 -8.85 2.91
C LYS A 54 0.29 -8.29 1.78
N VAL A 55 1.53 -8.75 1.79
CA VAL A 55 2.51 -8.53 0.73
C VAL A 55 2.43 -9.74 -0.18
N ASN A 56 2.11 -9.56 -1.45
CA ASN A 56 2.27 -10.62 -2.43
C ASN A 56 3.59 -10.35 -3.13
N PHE A 57 4.55 -11.25 -2.98
CA PHE A 57 5.74 -11.25 -3.81
C PHE A 57 5.30 -11.71 -5.20
N ILE A 58 5.34 -10.80 -6.17
CA ILE A 58 5.33 -11.22 -7.57
C ILE A 58 6.74 -11.72 -7.82
N SER A 59 6.96 -13.03 -7.68
CA SER A 59 8.13 -13.63 -8.31
C SER A 59 7.93 -13.44 -9.80
N SER A 60 8.76 -12.61 -10.43
CA SER A 60 8.94 -12.66 -11.87
C SER A 60 9.43 -14.07 -12.19
N ASP A 61 8.51 -14.95 -12.59
CA ASP A 61 8.82 -16.20 -13.27
C ASP A 61 9.45 -15.81 -14.61
N ASP A 62 10.73 -15.47 -14.55
CA ASP A 62 11.62 -15.26 -15.69
C ASP A 62 12.74 -16.31 -15.66
N SER A 63 12.40 -17.53 -15.23
CA SER A 63 13.14 -18.74 -15.57
C SER A 63 12.56 -19.39 -16.81
N ALA A 64 12.43 -18.62 -17.88
CA ALA A 64 12.54 -19.16 -19.22
C ALA A 64 14.02 -19.57 -19.45
N THR A 65 14.24 -20.87 -19.68
CA THR A 65 15.43 -21.46 -20.33
C THR A 65 16.79 -21.32 -19.64
N LYS A 66 17.27 -22.42 -19.05
CA LYS A 66 18.59 -23.04 -19.34
C LYS A 66 18.83 -24.29 -18.47
N ASN A 67 18.60 -25.46 -19.05
CA ASN A 67 19.57 -26.57 -19.25
C ASN A 67 18.82 -27.87 -19.52
#